data_AF-A0A3B9MQD4-F1
#
_entry.id   AF-A0A3B9MQD4-F1
#
_cell.length_a   1.000
_cell.length_b   1.000
_cell.length_c   1.000
_cell.angle_alpha   90.00
_cell.angle_beta   90.00
_cell.angle_gamma   90.00
#
_symmetry.space_group_name_H-M   'P 1'
#
loop_
_entity.id
_entity.type
_entity.pdbx_description
1 polymer ?
#
loop_
_entity_poly.entity_id
_entity_poly.type
_entity_poly.pdbx_seq_one_letter_code
_entity_poly.pdbx_strand_id
1 'polypeptide(L)'
;MPSHRLSTTQFRLLGILPLAFFAAQAIHYWQINELGHMLWMCNIGNLLLAIGLFLEQPMLIRIAVLWSIPGVAVWVLYVVPTWGMVLTGKSRPSDLYGVLSSTLAHLGGISVGMVVLRRIRMDGQAWLYAFIWYFIVQLLSHLLTPPALNVNLAHRMQEGWEQTFATYWKFWFVLTLLVGLCLWVLGFLLKRLWPTNELI
;
A
#
# COMPACT_ATOMS: atom_id res chain seq x y z
N MET A 1 22.50 23.16 -5.33
CA MET A 1 22.89 21.94 -6.06
C MET A 1 21.94 21.73 -7.22
N PRO A 2 22.42 21.65 -8.48
CA PRO A 2 21.54 21.42 -9.62
C PRO A 2 20.92 20.03 -9.47
N SER A 3 19.60 19.96 -9.32
CA SER A 3 18.91 18.67 -9.28
C SER A 3 19.02 18.03 -10.65
N HIS A 4 19.81 16.96 -10.77
CA HIS A 4 19.76 16.09 -11.94
C HIS A 4 18.31 15.61 -12.11
N ARG A 5 17.59 16.21 -13.08
CA ARG A 5 16.27 15.72 -13.50
C ARG A 5 16.51 14.34 -14.10
N LEU A 6 15.80 13.31 -13.60
CA LEU A 6 15.84 12.00 -14.25
C LEU A 6 15.25 12.19 -15.65
N SER A 7 15.85 11.56 -16.65
CA SER A 7 15.22 11.45 -17.96
C SER A 7 13.91 10.67 -17.86
N THR A 8 13.01 10.87 -18.81
CA THR A 8 11.77 10.09 -18.92
C THR A 8 12.04 8.59 -18.88
N THR A 9 13.08 8.12 -19.56
CA THR A 9 13.51 6.72 -19.53
C THR A 9 13.91 6.27 -18.14
N GLN A 10 14.71 7.05 -17.42
CA GLN A 10 15.09 6.73 -16.03
C GLN A 10 13.88 6.68 -15.10
N PHE A 11 12.89 7.55 -15.31
CA PHE A 11 11.65 7.56 -14.54
C PHE A 11 10.84 6.28 -14.76
N ARG A 12 10.66 5.86 -16.02
CA ARG A 12 9.98 4.59 -16.35
C ARG A 12 10.74 3.37 -15.83
N LEU A 13 12.07 3.37 -15.92
CA LEU A 13 12.91 2.28 -15.42
C LEU A 13 12.77 2.08 -13.91
N LEU A 14 12.50 3.13 -13.13
CA LEU A 14 12.20 2.99 -11.70
C LEU A 14 10.95 2.15 -11.44
N GLY A 15 10.00 2.08 -12.39
CA GLY A 15 8.80 1.24 -12.30
C GLY A 15 9.09 -0.27 -12.25
N ILE A 16 10.27 -0.70 -12.71
CA ILE A 16 10.70 -2.10 -12.64
C ILE A 16 10.84 -2.54 -11.17
N LEU A 17 11.29 -1.66 -10.28
CA LEU A 17 11.49 -1.99 -8.87
C LEU A 17 10.18 -2.38 -8.15
N PRO A 18 9.14 -1.52 -8.09
CA PRO A 18 7.88 -1.89 -7.45
C PRO A 18 7.17 -3.04 -8.18
N LEU A 19 7.34 -3.17 -9.50
CA LEU A 19 6.84 -4.35 -10.22
C LEU A 19 7.54 -5.64 -9.75
N ALA A 20 8.86 -5.62 -9.58
CA ALA A 20 9.61 -6.76 -9.09
C ALA A 20 9.25 -7.11 -7.64
N PHE A 21 9.02 -6.10 -6.79
CA PHE A 21 8.56 -6.32 -5.40
C PHE A 21 7.17 -6.96 -5.37
N PHE A 22 6.24 -6.45 -6.19
CA PHE A 22 4.91 -7.04 -6.35
C PHE A 22 4.98 -8.48 -6.88
N ALA A 23 5.79 -8.74 -7.90
CA ALA A 23 5.95 -10.07 -8.49
C ALA A 23 6.57 -11.06 -7.50
N ALA A 24 7.60 -10.67 -6.76
CA ALA A 24 8.20 -11.51 -5.72
C ALA A 24 7.17 -11.87 -4.63
N GLN A 25 6.36 -10.91 -4.20
CA GLN A 25 5.30 -11.18 -3.23
C GLN A 25 4.20 -12.08 -3.81
N ALA A 26 3.85 -11.91 -5.08
CA ALA A 26 2.87 -12.75 -5.77
C ALA A 26 3.35 -14.20 -5.89
N ILE A 27 4.63 -14.41 -6.25
CA ILE A 27 5.25 -15.73 -6.30
C ILE A 27 5.19 -16.40 -4.92
N HIS A 28 5.52 -15.66 -3.86
CA HIS A 28 5.42 -16.17 -2.49
C HIS A 28 3.99 -16.62 -2.16
N TYR A 29 3.00 -15.74 -2.32
CA TYR A 29 1.60 -16.09 -2.01
C TYR A 29 1.03 -17.17 -2.92
N TRP A 30 1.53 -17.31 -4.15
CA TRP A 30 1.17 -18.42 -5.02
C TRP A 30 1.66 -19.76 -4.46
N GLN A 31 2.91 -19.82 -3.99
CA GLN A 31 3.49 -21.04 -3.42
C GLN A 31 2.76 -21.54 -2.17
N ILE A 32 2.13 -20.63 -1.41
CA ILE A 32 1.36 -20.96 -0.21
C ILE A 32 -0.16 -20.92 -0.41
N ASN A 33 -0.64 -20.87 -1.67
CA ASN A 33 -2.07 -20.86 -2.02
C ASN A 33 -2.90 -19.71 -1.40
N GLU A 34 -2.27 -18.56 -1.24
CA GLU A 34 -2.80 -17.39 -0.54
C GLU A 34 -2.80 -16.12 -1.41
N LEU A 35 -2.91 -16.28 -2.74
CA LEU A 35 -2.86 -15.18 -3.72
C LEU A 35 -3.83 -14.02 -3.46
N GLY A 36 -4.94 -14.27 -2.76
CA GLY A 36 -5.87 -13.21 -2.35
C GLY A 36 -5.20 -12.09 -1.55
N HIS A 37 -4.12 -12.37 -0.82
CA HIS A 37 -3.34 -11.37 -0.10
C HIS A 37 -2.64 -10.34 -1.00
N MET A 38 -2.55 -10.57 -2.31
CA MET A 38 -2.07 -9.55 -3.26
C MET A 38 -3.00 -8.33 -3.34
N LEU A 39 -4.28 -8.47 -2.96
CA LEU A 39 -5.23 -7.36 -2.92
C LEU A 39 -5.13 -6.47 -1.67
N TRP A 40 -4.32 -6.84 -0.67
CA TRP A 40 -4.02 -5.90 0.41
C TRP A 40 -3.52 -4.57 -0.16
N MET A 41 -4.03 -3.45 0.36
CA MET A 41 -3.74 -2.11 -0.19
C MET A 41 -2.25 -1.80 -0.33
N CYS A 42 -1.43 -2.30 0.60
CA CYS A 42 0.02 -2.19 0.54
C CYS A 42 0.66 -2.98 -0.61
N ASN A 43 0.17 -4.18 -0.92
CA ASN A 43 0.67 -5.02 -2.00
C ASN A 43 0.25 -4.46 -3.36
N ILE A 44 -1.06 -4.26 -3.57
CA ILE A 44 -1.58 -3.72 -4.83
C ILE A 44 -1.07 -2.29 -5.11
N GLY A 45 -0.72 -1.55 -4.05
CA GLY A 45 -0.04 -0.25 -4.15
C GLY A 45 1.28 -0.30 -4.93
N ASN A 46 2.06 -1.37 -4.84
CA ASN A 46 3.28 -1.53 -5.65
C ASN A 46 2.97 -1.67 -7.13
N LEU A 47 1.93 -2.44 -7.48
CA LEU A 47 1.49 -2.54 -8.87
C LEU A 47 0.99 -1.19 -9.39
N LEU A 48 0.19 -0.48 -8.58
CA LEU A 48 -0.29 0.86 -8.91
C LEU A 48 0.87 1.85 -9.11
N LEU A 49 1.90 1.79 -8.26
CA LEU A 49 3.10 2.60 -8.36
C LEU A 49 3.87 2.29 -9.66
N ALA A 50 4.05 1.00 -9.99
CA ALA A 50 4.70 0.58 -11.22
C ALA A 50 3.95 1.09 -12.46
N ILE A 51 2.63 0.92 -12.50
CA ILE A 51 1.79 1.43 -13.59
C ILE A 51 1.92 2.95 -13.70
N GLY A 52 1.85 3.67 -12.58
CA GLY A 52 2.03 5.11 -12.56
C GLY A 52 3.40 5.58 -13.08
N LEU A 53 4.46 4.84 -12.78
CA LEU A 53 5.81 5.12 -13.28
C LEU A 53 5.97 4.83 -14.77
N PHE A 54 5.43 3.71 -15.26
CA PHE A 54 5.50 3.36 -16.68
C PHE A 54 4.67 4.29 -17.56
N LEU A 55 3.47 4.69 -17.08
CA LEU A 55 2.56 5.58 -17.79
C LEU A 55 2.82 7.06 -17.51
N GLU A 56 3.80 7.38 -16.66
CA GLU A 56 4.11 8.75 -16.21
C GLU A 56 2.88 9.48 -15.65
N GLN A 57 2.01 8.76 -14.95
CA GLN A 57 0.77 9.28 -14.38
C GLN A 57 1.00 9.71 -12.92
N PRO A 58 1.14 11.01 -12.61
CA PRO A 58 1.50 11.48 -11.27
C PRO A 58 0.43 11.14 -10.24
N MET A 59 -0.85 11.10 -10.66
CA MET A 59 -1.96 10.79 -9.76
C MET A 59 -1.89 9.34 -9.25
N LEU A 60 -1.59 8.37 -10.12
CA LEU A 60 -1.44 6.96 -9.71
C LEU A 60 -0.29 6.80 -8.71
N ILE A 61 0.82 7.48 -8.94
CA ILE A 61 1.97 7.49 -8.03
C ILE A 61 1.58 8.08 -6.67
N ARG A 62 0.87 9.22 -6.64
CA ARG A 62 0.43 9.87 -5.39
C ARG A 62 -0.52 8.95 -4.60
N ILE A 63 -1.49 8.33 -5.28
CA ILE A 63 -2.41 7.37 -4.67
C ILE A 63 -1.63 6.21 -4.04
N ALA A 64 -0.69 5.62 -4.78
CA ALA A 64 0.12 4.52 -4.29
C ALA A 64 0.90 4.93 -3.03
N VAL A 65 1.56 6.09 -3.04
CA VAL A 65 2.34 6.58 -1.88
C VAL A 65 1.45 6.86 -0.67
N LEU A 66 0.29 7.48 -0.86
CA LEU A 66 -0.66 7.75 0.22
C LEU A 66 -1.10 6.46 0.92
N TRP A 67 -1.26 5.37 0.17
CA TRP A 67 -1.59 4.05 0.72
C TRP A 67 -0.38 3.28 1.27
N SER A 68 0.82 3.51 0.75
CA SER A 68 2.04 2.87 1.27
C SER A 68 2.32 3.27 2.73
N ILE A 69 2.06 4.51 3.13
CA ILE A 69 2.34 4.99 4.50
C ILE A 69 1.53 4.22 5.57
N PRO A 70 0.18 4.24 5.56
CA PRO A 70 -0.60 3.44 6.52
C PRO A 70 -0.41 1.94 6.27
N GLY A 71 -0.15 1.52 5.03
CA GLY A 71 0.18 0.13 4.71
C GLY A 71 1.41 -0.37 5.45
N VAL A 72 2.49 0.42 5.51
CA VAL A 72 3.69 0.10 6.30
C VAL A 72 3.35 0.02 7.80
N ALA A 73 2.55 0.95 8.32
CA ALA A 73 2.16 0.92 9.72
C ALA A 73 1.36 -0.35 10.08
N VAL A 74 0.35 -0.69 9.27
CA VAL A 74 -0.45 -1.92 9.45
C VAL A 74 0.43 -3.16 9.32
N TRP A 75 1.34 -3.20 8.34
CA TRP A 75 2.27 -4.31 8.17
C TRP A 75 3.19 -4.51 9.37
N VAL A 76 3.77 -3.44 9.92
CA VAL A 76 4.59 -3.52 11.15
C VAL A 76 3.78 -4.04 12.33
N LEU A 77 2.52 -3.62 12.47
CA LEU A 77 1.70 -3.98 13.63
C LEU A 77 1.11 -5.39 13.55
N TYR A 78 0.78 -5.88 12.35
CA TYR A 78 -0.01 -7.11 12.18
C TYR A 78 0.70 -8.22 11.41
N VAL A 79 1.71 -7.92 10.60
CA VAL A 79 2.42 -8.93 9.78
C VAL A 79 3.79 -9.24 10.34
N VAL A 80 4.57 -8.22 10.72
CA VAL A 80 5.91 -8.44 11.30
C VAL A 80 5.89 -9.35 12.55
N PRO A 81 4.94 -9.22 13.49
CA PRO A 81 4.89 -10.07 14.68
C PRO A 81 4.55 -11.53 14.39
N THR A 82 3.93 -11.83 13.24
CA THR A 82 3.54 -13.20 12.88
C THR A 82 4.68 -13.98 12.22
N TRP A 83 5.82 -13.31 11.94
CA TRP A 83 7.00 -13.99 11.44
C TRP A 83 7.56 -14.91 12.53
N GLY A 84 7.26 -16.20 12.40
CA GLY A 84 7.64 -17.23 13.36
C GLY A 84 9.12 -17.24 13.71
N MET A 85 10.02 -16.74 12.85
CA MET A 85 11.44 -16.57 13.15
C MET A 85 11.72 -15.62 14.32
N VAL A 86 10.93 -14.54 14.47
CA VAL A 86 11.08 -13.55 15.55
C VAL A 86 10.68 -14.15 16.90
N LEU A 87 9.70 -15.06 16.91
CA LEU A 87 9.14 -15.65 18.13
C LEU A 87 9.75 -17.01 18.49
N THR A 88 10.16 -17.81 17.51
CA THR A 88 10.56 -19.23 17.71
C THR A 88 12.02 -19.52 17.39
N GLY A 89 12.75 -18.59 16.76
CA GLY A 89 14.13 -18.77 16.34
C GLY A 89 14.35 -19.83 15.26
N LYS A 90 13.28 -20.41 14.68
CA LYS A 90 13.34 -21.42 13.62
C LYS A 90 12.85 -20.82 12.30
N SER A 91 13.63 -21.03 11.24
CA SER A 91 13.36 -20.54 9.88
C SER A 91 13.36 -21.69 8.90
N ARG A 92 12.33 -21.85 8.08
CA ARG A 92 12.46 -22.58 6.80
C ARG A 92 12.91 -21.60 5.70
N PRO A 93 13.58 -22.07 4.63
CA PRO A 93 13.96 -21.21 3.51
C PRO A 93 12.78 -20.46 2.88
N SER A 94 11.60 -21.09 2.84
CA SER A 94 10.34 -20.46 2.39
C SER A 94 9.93 -19.26 3.24
N ASP A 95 10.19 -19.31 4.55
CA ASP A 95 9.83 -18.26 5.50
C ASP A 95 10.75 -17.05 5.32
N LEU A 96 12.03 -17.31 5.06
CA LEU A 96 13.00 -16.25 4.74
C LEU A 96 12.63 -15.53 3.44
N TYR A 97 12.24 -16.28 2.40
CA TYR A 97 11.78 -15.69 1.15
C TYR A 97 10.54 -14.82 1.36
N GLY A 98 9.55 -15.30 2.11
CA GLY A 98 8.33 -14.55 2.44
C GLY A 98 8.63 -13.26 3.22
N VAL A 99 9.54 -13.31 4.19
CA VAL A 99 9.97 -12.11 4.93
C VAL A 99 10.66 -11.11 4.02
N LEU A 100 11.57 -11.56 3.15
CA LEU A 100 12.28 -10.68 2.23
C LEU A 100 11.34 -10.04 1.21
N SER A 101 10.49 -10.82 0.54
CA SER A 101 9.53 -10.29 -0.43
C SER A 101 8.54 -9.33 0.23
N SER A 102 8.06 -9.67 1.43
CA SER A 102 7.14 -8.82 2.19
C SER A 102 7.81 -7.51 2.59
N THR A 103 9.05 -7.58 3.09
CA THR A 103 9.84 -6.38 3.44
C THR A 103 10.09 -5.50 2.22
N LEU A 104 10.42 -6.08 1.08
CA LEU A 104 10.63 -5.33 -0.17
C LEU A 104 9.34 -4.68 -0.67
N ALA A 105 8.20 -5.38 -0.60
CA ALA A 105 6.91 -4.82 -0.97
C ALA A 105 6.55 -3.59 -0.11
N HIS A 106 6.86 -3.60 1.18
CA HIS A 106 6.49 -2.51 2.08
C HIS A 106 7.54 -1.39 2.10
N LEU A 107 8.78 -1.72 2.46
CA LEU A 107 9.86 -0.74 2.62
C LEU A 107 10.49 -0.35 1.28
N GLY A 108 10.66 -1.29 0.36
CA GLY A 108 11.15 -1.00 -0.99
C GLY A 108 10.16 -0.14 -1.77
N GLY A 109 8.88 -0.54 -1.77
CA GLY A 109 7.78 0.19 -2.41
C GLY A 109 7.66 1.63 -1.94
N ILE A 110 7.57 1.86 -0.62
CA ILE A 110 7.46 3.22 -0.07
C ILE A 110 8.73 4.04 -0.34
N SER A 111 9.93 3.44 -0.30
CA SER A 111 11.18 4.15 -0.57
C SER A 111 11.21 4.70 -2.00
N VAL A 112 10.88 3.86 -2.98
CA VAL A 112 10.75 4.29 -4.39
C VAL A 112 9.68 5.36 -4.53
N GLY A 113 8.51 5.12 -3.92
CA GLY A 113 7.38 6.04 -3.95
C GLY A 113 7.72 7.43 -3.41
N MET A 114 8.42 7.52 -2.28
CA MET A 114 8.82 8.80 -1.66
C MET A 114 9.87 9.54 -2.49
N VAL A 115 10.85 8.84 -3.06
CA VAL A 115 11.85 9.43 -3.97
C VAL A 115 11.18 10.04 -5.20
N VAL A 116 10.18 9.34 -5.77
CA VAL A 116 9.43 9.80 -6.94
C VAL A 116 8.48 10.93 -6.57
N LEU A 117 7.74 10.82 -5.45
CA LEU A 117 6.81 11.83 -4.96
C LEU A 117 7.49 13.17 -4.73
N ARG A 118 8.70 13.17 -4.15
CA ARG A 118 9.50 14.40 -3.97
C ARG A 118 9.74 15.16 -5.29
N ARG A 119 9.75 14.45 -6.43
CA ARG A 119 9.94 15.03 -7.77
C ARG A 119 8.62 15.49 -8.39
N ILE A 120 7.59 14.62 -8.37
CA ILE A 120 6.29 14.92 -8.98
C ILE A 120 5.39 15.81 -8.12
N ARG A 121 5.79 16.04 -6.86
CA ARG A 121 5.09 16.82 -5.84
C ARG A 121 3.72 16.23 -5.48
N MET A 122 3.13 16.73 -4.40
CA MET A 122 1.82 16.32 -3.91
C MET A 122 0.76 17.37 -4.26
N ASP A 123 -0.32 16.89 -4.84
CA ASP A 123 -1.52 17.66 -5.13
C ASP A 123 -2.51 17.58 -3.95
N GLY A 124 -3.26 18.66 -3.72
CA GLY A 124 -4.23 18.76 -2.63
C GLY A 124 -5.46 17.88 -2.79
N GLN A 125 -5.75 17.39 -4.01
CA GLN A 125 -6.90 16.51 -4.26
C GLN A 125 -6.53 15.03 -4.29
N ALA A 126 -5.24 14.67 -4.24
CA ALA A 126 -4.78 13.29 -4.34
C ALA A 126 -5.38 12.35 -3.27
N TRP A 127 -5.68 12.88 -2.07
CA TRP A 127 -6.34 12.11 -1.01
C TRP A 127 -7.74 11.62 -1.40
N LEU A 128 -8.48 12.40 -2.19
CA LEU A 128 -9.82 12.03 -2.63
C LEU A 128 -9.75 10.85 -3.61
N TYR A 129 -8.81 10.89 -4.56
CA TYR A 129 -8.59 9.76 -5.47
C TYR A 129 -8.09 8.52 -4.74
N ALA A 130 -7.24 8.69 -3.72
CA ALA A 130 -6.83 7.59 -2.85
C ALA A 130 -8.01 7.01 -2.05
N PHE A 131 -8.96 7.85 -1.64
CA PHE A 131 -10.17 7.41 -0.95
C PHE A 131 -11.14 6.69 -1.90
N ILE A 132 -11.29 7.15 -3.14
CA ILE A 132 -12.05 6.42 -4.18
C ILE A 132 -11.40 5.06 -4.46
N TRP A 133 -10.07 5.03 -4.57
CA TRP A 133 -9.31 3.79 -4.77
C TRP A 133 -9.55 2.78 -3.64
N TYR A 134 -9.74 3.24 -2.40
CA TYR A 134 -10.13 2.36 -1.29
C TYR A 134 -11.45 1.65 -1.50
N PHE A 135 -12.49 2.33 -1.99
CA PHE A 135 -13.75 1.67 -2.28
C PHE A 135 -13.62 0.66 -3.43
N ILE A 136 -12.84 0.99 -4.46
CA ILE A 136 -12.55 0.06 -5.56
C ILE A 136 -11.89 -1.20 -5.01
N VAL A 137 -10.83 -1.06 -4.23
CA VAL A 137 -10.10 -2.23 -3.70
C VAL A 137 -10.91 -2.97 -2.63
N GLN A 138 -11.71 -2.29 -1.81
CA GLN A 138 -12.65 -2.93 -0.89
C GLN A 138 -13.64 -3.82 -1.65
N LEU A 139 -14.25 -3.29 -2.73
CA LEU A 139 -15.17 -4.05 -3.57
C LEU A 139 -14.47 -5.24 -4.23
N LEU A 140 -13.29 -5.03 -4.82
CA LEU A 140 -12.51 -6.12 -5.41
C LEU A 140 -12.11 -7.18 -4.36
N SER A 141 -11.76 -6.76 -3.15
CA SER A 141 -11.42 -7.68 -2.06
C SER A 141 -12.63 -8.51 -1.65
N HIS A 142 -13.80 -7.87 -1.55
CA HIS A 142 -15.05 -8.55 -1.23
C HIS A 142 -15.45 -9.57 -2.32
N LEU A 143 -15.30 -9.22 -3.60
CA LEU A 143 -15.72 -10.06 -4.72
C LEU A 143 -14.73 -11.18 -5.09
N LEU A 144 -13.42 -10.93 -4.92
CA LEU A 144 -12.38 -11.80 -5.48
C LEU A 144 -11.61 -12.60 -4.41
N THR A 145 -11.77 -12.30 -3.12
CA THR A 145 -11.06 -13.03 -2.06
C THR A 145 -12.01 -13.87 -1.20
N PRO A 146 -11.57 -15.06 -0.76
CA PRO A 146 -12.34 -15.85 0.20
C PRO A 146 -12.57 -15.07 1.51
N PRO A 147 -13.76 -15.17 2.13
CA PRO A 147 -14.04 -14.49 3.40
C PRO A 147 -13.04 -14.81 4.50
N ALA A 148 -12.49 -16.02 4.51
CA ALA A 148 -11.47 -16.45 5.47
C ALA A 148 -10.26 -15.51 5.53
N LEU A 149 -9.79 -14.99 4.38
CA LEU A 149 -8.62 -14.10 4.30
C LEU A 149 -8.91 -12.68 4.80
N ASN A 150 -10.16 -12.24 4.76
CA ASN A 150 -10.63 -10.93 5.18
C ASN A 150 -9.74 -9.75 4.71
N VAL A 151 -9.28 -9.81 3.46
CA VAL A 151 -8.37 -8.81 2.89
C VAL A 151 -9.01 -7.43 2.92
N ASN A 152 -8.25 -6.42 3.36
CA ASN A 152 -8.73 -5.05 3.61
C ASN A 152 -9.94 -4.95 4.55
N LEU A 153 -10.16 -5.98 5.37
CA LEU A 153 -11.31 -6.10 6.26
C LEU A 153 -12.65 -6.01 5.50
N ALA A 154 -12.67 -6.55 4.28
CA ALA A 154 -13.81 -6.45 3.36
C ALA A 154 -14.99 -7.38 3.71
N HIS A 155 -14.77 -8.40 4.55
CA HIS A 155 -15.75 -9.46 4.82
C HIS A 155 -16.26 -9.45 6.26
N ARG A 156 -15.36 -9.20 7.22
CA ARG A 156 -15.68 -9.18 8.65
C ARG A 156 -14.83 -8.16 9.41
N MET A 157 -15.25 -7.86 10.63
CA MET A 157 -14.49 -7.04 11.55
C MET A 157 -13.19 -7.73 11.96
N GLN A 158 -12.17 -6.92 12.26
CA GLN A 158 -10.92 -7.43 12.85
C GLN A 158 -11.18 -7.97 14.26
N GLU A 159 -10.64 -9.15 14.55
CA GLU A 159 -10.74 -9.77 15.88
C GLU A 159 -10.21 -8.83 16.97
N GLY A 160 -10.92 -8.75 18.09
CA GLY A 160 -10.63 -7.87 19.23
C GLY A 160 -11.49 -6.61 19.28
N TRP A 161 -12.26 -6.31 18.24
CA TRP A 161 -13.13 -5.12 18.17
C TRP A 161 -14.61 -5.40 18.50
N GLU A 162 -14.95 -6.64 18.85
CA GLU A 162 -16.31 -7.10 19.15
C GLU A 162 -16.94 -6.39 20.36
N GLN A 163 -16.11 -5.95 21.31
CA GLN A 163 -16.59 -5.22 22.49
C GLN A 163 -16.93 -3.77 22.18
N THR A 164 -16.35 -3.21 21.11
CA THR A 164 -16.54 -1.81 20.71
C THR A 164 -17.65 -1.66 19.68
N PHE A 165 -17.77 -2.61 18.75
CA PHE A 165 -18.75 -2.54 17.66
C PHE A 165 -19.68 -3.75 17.64
N ALA A 166 -20.98 -3.47 17.74
CA ALA A 166 -22.01 -4.51 17.72
C ALA A 166 -22.22 -5.15 16.34
N THR A 167 -21.85 -4.47 15.25
CA THR A 167 -22.05 -4.97 13.88
C THR A 167 -20.90 -4.56 12.97
N TYR A 168 -20.63 -5.40 11.96
CA TYR A 168 -19.64 -5.11 10.92
C TYR A 168 -19.87 -3.76 10.23
N TRP A 169 -21.12 -3.39 9.95
CA TRP A 169 -21.43 -2.11 9.30
C TRP A 169 -21.00 -0.89 10.12
N LYS A 170 -21.18 -0.93 11.44
CA LYS A 170 -20.73 0.16 12.33
C LYS A 170 -19.20 0.25 12.33
N PHE A 171 -18.52 -0.90 12.43
CA PHE A 171 -17.06 -0.99 12.33
C PHE A 171 -16.56 -0.43 10.99
N TRP A 172 -17.11 -0.91 9.88
CA TRP A 172 -16.72 -0.51 8.53
C TRP A 172 -16.95 0.97 8.26
N PHE A 173 -18.07 1.53 8.75
CA PHE A 173 -18.35 2.96 8.62
C PHE A 173 -17.30 3.80 9.37
N VAL A 174 -17.01 3.46 10.63
CA VAL A 174 -15.98 4.18 11.42
C VAL A 174 -14.60 4.00 10.81
N LEU A 175 -14.23 2.79 10.40
CA LEU A 175 -12.97 2.53 9.69
C LEU A 175 -12.86 3.37 8.43
N THR A 176 -13.93 3.47 7.65
CA THR A 176 -13.96 4.26 6.41
C THR A 176 -13.77 5.75 6.69
N LEU A 177 -14.40 6.29 7.75
CA LEU A 177 -14.17 7.66 8.18
C LEU A 177 -12.73 7.89 8.64
N LEU A 178 -12.14 6.96 9.40
CA LEU A 178 -10.75 7.03 9.85
C LEU A 178 -9.76 6.94 8.67
N VAL A 179 -10.04 6.10 7.68
CA VAL A 179 -9.27 6.02 6.43
C VAL A 179 -9.33 7.36 5.69
N GLY A 180 -10.53 7.92 5.50
CA GLY A 180 -10.70 9.22 4.85
C GLY A 180 -9.93 10.33 5.56
N LEU A 181 -10.03 10.41 6.89
CA LEU A 181 -9.30 11.36 7.71
C LEU A 181 -7.78 11.15 7.62
N CYS A 182 -7.31 9.90 7.71
CA CYS A 182 -5.90 9.56 7.61
C CYS A 182 -5.32 9.98 6.25
N LEU A 183 -6.00 9.63 5.15
CA LEU A 183 -5.58 10.02 3.80
C LEU A 183 -5.58 11.54 3.62
N TRP A 184 -6.58 12.23 4.16
CA TRP A 184 -6.64 13.69 4.13
C TRP A 184 -5.47 14.32 4.89
N VAL A 185 -5.18 13.87 6.12
CA VAL A 185 -4.03 14.34 6.90
C VAL A 185 -2.73 14.08 6.16
N LEU A 186 -2.54 12.87 5.62
CA LEU A 186 -1.33 12.52 4.85
C LEU A 186 -1.20 13.37 3.59
N GLY A 187 -2.27 13.55 2.83
CA GLY A 187 -2.30 14.42 1.65
C GLY A 187 -1.93 15.86 1.99
N PHE A 188 -2.49 16.39 3.09
CA PHE A 188 -2.16 17.71 3.60
C PHE A 188 -0.68 17.85 4.01
N LEU A 189 -0.16 16.90 4.81
CA LEU A 189 1.23 16.92 5.26
C LEU A 189 2.22 16.79 4.10
N LEU A 190 1.97 15.87 3.17
CA LEU A 190 2.81 15.69 1.99
C LEU A 190 2.74 16.88 1.03
N LYS A 191 1.56 17.52 0.89
CA LYS A 191 1.43 18.80 0.16
C LYS A 191 2.27 19.90 0.82
N ARG A 192 2.29 19.97 2.15
CA ARG A 192 3.12 20.95 2.87
C ARG A 192 4.62 20.71 2.68
N LEU A 193 5.05 19.45 2.61
CA LEU A 193 6.45 19.09 2.38
C LEU A 193 6.90 19.29 0.93
N TRP A 194 6.04 18.92 -0.03
CA TRP A 194 6.33 18.97 -1.46
C TRP A 194 5.11 19.47 -2.25
N PRO A 195 4.79 20.78 -2.19
CA PRO A 195 3.63 21.31 -2.89
C PRO A 195 3.81 21.24 -4.40
N THR A 196 2.74 20.93 -5.13
CA THR A 196 2.64 21.35 -6.53
C THR A 196 2.63 22.87 -6.55
N ASN A 197 3.44 23.48 -7.42
CA ASN A 197 3.36 24.92 -7.66
C ASN A 197 2.05 25.20 -8.40
N GLU A 198 0.93 25.21 -7.67
CA GLU A 198 -0.29 25.84 -8.17
C GLU A 198 -0.05 27.35 -8.03
N LEU A 199 0.23 27.99 -9.16
CA LEU A 199 -0.03 29.41 -9.31
C LEU A 199 -1.49 29.62 -8.88
N ILE A 200 -1.66 30.41 -7.82
CA ILE A 200 -2.94 31.00 -7.42
C ILE A 200 -3.55 31.74 -8.61
#